data_AF-A0AAU9RFT3-F1
#
_entry.id   AF-A0AAU9RFT3-F1
#
_cell.length_a   1.000
_cell.length_b   1.000
_cell.length_c   1.000
_cell.angle_alpha   90.00
_cell.angle_beta   90.00
_cell.angle_gamma   90.00
#
_symmetry.space_group_name_H-M   'P 1'
#
loop_
_entity.id
_entity.type
_entity.pdbx_description
1 polymer ?
#
loop_
_entity_poly.entity_id
_entity_poly.type
_entity_poly.pdbx_seq_one_letter_code
_entity_poly.pdbx_strand_id
1 'polypeptide(L)'
;MVNLPHVMRALDLHEWFFNKMRNGKHFLLGTYIIGNEEDLDKDYQCCLDMIHQTRTAVHTLNKLNFLHGIGFGENSLTIKLFANLHGTSAELQERFDCLLRTGIKYSSLCRMVTVSPKFLNQDVEILEQKVKFLVRR
;
A
#
# COMPACT_ATOMS: atom_id res chain seq x y z
N MET A 1 10.60 26.86 3.44
CA MET A 1 11.31 25.59 3.75
C MET A 1 11.82 24.84 2.50
N VAL A 2 12.08 25.52 1.38
CA VAL A 2 12.34 24.84 0.09
C VAL A 2 13.75 24.22 0.00
N ASN A 3 14.73 24.71 0.78
CA ASN A 3 16.12 24.20 0.72
C ASN A 3 16.42 23.05 1.68
N LEU A 4 15.49 22.70 2.57
CA LEU A 4 15.77 21.78 3.68
C LEU A 4 16.31 20.41 3.21
N PRO A 5 15.76 19.78 2.14
CA PRO A 5 16.30 18.52 1.63
C PRO A 5 17.76 18.65 1.15
N HIS A 6 18.10 19.78 0.53
CA HIS A 6 19.46 20.03 0.01
C HIS A 6 20.46 20.25 1.15
N VAL A 7 20.06 20.98 2.19
CA VAL A 7 20.90 21.19 3.39
C VAL A 7 21.12 19.88 4.14
N MET A 8 20.08 19.06 4.29
CA MET A 8 20.20 17.74 4.93
C MET A 8 21.17 16.82 4.17
N ARG A 9 21.18 16.88 2.83
CA ARG A 9 22.13 16.13 2.00
C ARG A 9 23.54 16.69 2.11
N ALA A 10 23.71 18.01 2.03
CA ALA A 10 25.03 18.67 2.07
C ALA A 10 25.76 18.46 3.40
N LEU A 11 25.00 18.35 4.50
CA LEU A 11 25.53 18.07 5.84
C LEU A 11 25.57 16.58 6.18
N ASP A 12 25.24 15.71 5.22
CA ASP A 12 25.15 14.26 5.39
C ASP A 12 24.19 13.80 6.52
N LEU A 13 23.26 14.67 6.91
CA LEU A 13 22.28 14.43 7.96
C LEU A 13 21.13 13.55 7.51
N HIS A 14 20.97 13.35 6.19
CA HIS A 14 19.88 12.59 5.62
C HIS A 14 19.87 11.13 6.07
N GLU A 15 21.02 10.45 6.06
CA GLU A 15 21.14 9.07 6.58
C GLU A 15 20.89 8.99 8.08
N TRP A 16 21.49 9.90 8.86
CA TRP A 16 21.29 9.95 10.30
C TRP A 16 19.82 10.17 10.65
N PHE A 17 19.15 11.12 9.99
CA PHE A 17 17.75 11.45 10.23
C PHE A 17 16.85 10.28 9.83
N PHE A 18 17.12 9.65 8.69
CA PHE A 18 16.40 8.46 8.25
C PHE A 18 16.54 7.31 9.24
N ASN A 19 17.77 7.01 9.68
CA ASN A 19 18.03 6.01 10.73
C ASN A 19 17.34 6.38 12.05
N LYS A 20 17.29 7.66 12.42
CA LYS A 20 16.58 8.14 13.59
C LYS A 20 15.06 7.96 13.48
N MET A 21 14.48 8.17 12.30
CA MET A 21 13.06 7.94 12.05
C MET A 21 12.71 6.44 11.99
N ARG A 22 13.61 5.61 11.47
CA ARG A 22 13.45 4.15 11.37
C ARG A 22 13.59 3.45 12.73
N ASN A 23 14.64 3.77 13.47
CA ASN A 23 15.04 3.08 14.71
C ASN A 23 14.68 3.86 15.97
N GLY A 24 14.11 5.06 15.84
CA GLY A 24 13.72 5.91 16.96
C GLY A 24 12.52 5.37 17.72
N LYS A 25 12.31 5.87 18.94
CA LYS A 25 11.13 5.54 19.77
C LYS A 25 9.80 6.06 19.19
N HIS A 26 9.86 6.81 18.09
CA HIS A 26 8.69 7.31 17.38
C HIS A 26 8.44 6.39 16.20
N PHE A 27 7.36 5.60 16.25
CA PHE A 27 6.90 4.72 15.17
C PHE A 27 6.37 5.49 13.94
N LEU A 28 7.03 6.58 13.54
CA LEU A 28 6.62 7.43 12.42
C LEU A 28 6.71 6.67 11.10
N LEU A 29 7.73 5.81 10.97
CA LEU A 29 7.91 4.90 9.85
C LEU A 29 7.52 3.46 10.21
N GLY A 30 7.07 3.19 11.44
CA GLY A 30 6.70 1.82 11.85
C GLY A 30 5.52 1.25 11.04
N THR A 31 4.69 2.12 10.44
CA THR A 31 3.63 1.74 9.51
C THR A 31 4.07 1.69 8.05
N TYR A 32 5.25 2.26 7.73
CA TYR A 32 5.83 2.27 6.39
C TYR A 32 6.98 1.26 6.37
N ILE A 33 6.75 0.10 5.78
CA ILE A 33 7.81 -0.89 5.61
C ILE A 33 8.75 -0.37 4.52
N ILE A 34 9.88 0.19 4.95
CA ILE A 34 10.98 0.59 4.09
C ILE A 34 11.94 -0.59 4.06
N GLY A 35 11.79 -1.46 3.05
CA GLY A 35 12.75 -2.52 2.80
C GLY A 35 14.08 -1.95 2.31
N ASN A 36 15.19 -2.51 2.79
CA ASN A 36 16.43 -2.55 2.00
C ASN A 36 16.35 -3.77 1.07
N GLU A 37 17.00 -3.75 -0.09
CA GLU A 37 17.06 -4.90 -1.02
C GLU A 37 17.57 -6.20 -0.35
N GLU A 38 18.40 -6.08 0.69
CA GLU A 38 18.99 -7.20 1.42
C GLU A 38 18.07 -7.81 2.51
N ASP A 39 16.91 -7.20 2.78
CA ASP A 39 16.01 -7.57 3.89
C ASP A 39 14.58 -7.87 3.39
N LEU A 40 14.47 -8.33 2.14
CA LEU A 40 13.20 -8.78 1.57
C LEU A 40 12.58 -9.87 2.45
N ASP A 41 11.35 -9.62 2.87
CA ASP A 41 10.58 -10.56 3.66
C ASP A 41 10.50 -11.91 2.92
N LYS A 42 10.92 -12.99 3.58
CA LYS A 42 10.99 -14.32 2.96
C LYS A 42 9.64 -14.79 2.44
N ASP A 43 8.55 -14.41 3.09
CA ASP A 43 7.20 -14.76 2.65
C ASP A 43 6.84 -14.00 1.37
N TYR A 44 7.30 -12.76 1.24
CA TYR A 44 7.15 -11.96 0.03
C TYR A 44 7.90 -12.56 -1.16
N GLN A 45 9.18 -12.90 -0.98
CA GLN A 45 9.98 -13.49 -2.06
C GLN A 45 9.41 -14.86 -2.49
N CYS A 46 9.04 -15.70 -1.54
CA CYS A 46 8.39 -16.98 -1.81
C CYS A 46 7.10 -16.80 -2.63
N CYS A 47 6.27 -15.82 -2.28
CA CYS A 47 5.05 -15.51 -3.03
C CYS A 47 5.37 -15.01 -4.44
N LEU A 48 6.36 -14.14 -4.62
CA LEU A 48 6.81 -13.68 -5.94
C LEU A 48 7.25 -14.85 -6.82
N ASP A 49 8.09 -15.74 -6.30
CA ASP A 49 8.58 -16.90 -7.04
C ASP A 49 7.42 -17.81 -7.47
N MET A 50 6.42 -18.00 -6.60
CA MET A 50 5.19 -18.72 -6.94
C MET A 50 4.42 -18.02 -8.06
N ILE A 51 4.28 -16.69 -8.01
CA ILE A 51 3.58 -15.91 -9.04
C ILE A 51 4.26 -16.10 -10.40
N HIS A 52 5.59 -16.06 -10.46
CA HIS A 52 6.35 -16.24 -11.70
C HIS A 52 6.14 -17.61 -12.34
N GLN A 53 5.86 -18.65 -11.54
CA GLN A 53 5.62 -20.01 -12.03
C GLN A 53 4.17 -20.23 -12.51
N THR A 54 3.26 -19.30 -12.24
CA THR A 54 1.84 -19.43 -12.63
C THR A 54 1.60 -19.06 -14.09
N ARG A 55 0.62 -19.71 -14.73
CA ARG A 55 0.18 -19.37 -16.10
C ARG A 55 -0.43 -17.98 -16.21
N THR A 56 -0.82 -17.37 -15.10
CA THR A 56 -1.43 -16.04 -15.00
C THR A 56 -0.46 -15.00 -14.43
N ALA A 57 0.85 -15.27 -14.43
CA ALA A 57 1.88 -14.42 -13.82
C ALA A 57 1.70 -12.93 -14.13
N VAL A 58 1.41 -12.55 -15.39
CA VAL A 58 1.18 -11.16 -15.78
C VAL A 58 -0.01 -10.53 -15.05
N HIS A 59 -1.15 -11.20 -14.99
CA HIS A 59 -2.34 -10.67 -14.29
C HIS A 59 -2.11 -10.59 -12.77
N THR A 60 -1.47 -11.61 -12.23
CA THR A 60 -1.15 -11.74 -10.80
C THR A 60 -0.13 -10.67 -10.38
N LEU A 61 0.89 -10.40 -11.20
CA LEU A 61 1.86 -9.31 -11.01
C LEU A 61 1.19 -7.94 -11.16
N ASN A 62 0.30 -7.74 -12.12
CA ASN A 62 -0.42 -6.46 -12.24
C ASN A 62 -1.28 -6.16 -11.01
N LYS A 63 -1.87 -7.18 -10.40
CA LYS A 63 -2.58 -7.03 -9.12
C LYS A 63 -1.62 -6.69 -7.97
N LEU A 64 -0.42 -7.25 -7.96
CA LEU A 64 0.60 -6.89 -6.99
C LEU A 64 1.11 -5.46 -7.19
N ASN A 65 1.33 -5.05 -8.44
CA ASN A 65 1.69 -3.68 -8.83
C ASN A 65 0.65 -2.65 -8.40
N PHE A 66 -0.64 -3.01 -8.36
CA PHE A 66 -1.66 -2.14 -7.78
C PHE A 66 -1.39 -1.86 -6.29
N LEU A 67 -1.06 -2.88 -5.50
CA LEU A 67 -0.74 -2.70 -4.07
C LEU A 67 0.49 -1.79 -3.89
N HIS A 68 1.52 -1.96 -4.71
CA HIS A 68 2.68 -1.06 -4.73
C HIS A 68 2.30 0.36 -5.14
N GLY A 69 1.46 0.51 -6.17
CA GLY A 69 0.97 1.81 -6.64
C GLY A 69 0.19 2.60 -5.59
N ILE A 70 -0.49 1.91 -4.66
CA ILE A 70 -1.17 2.56 -3.52
C ILE A 70 -0.31 2.66 -2.25
N GLY A 71 0.99 2.33 -2.34
CA GLY A 71 1.98 2.57 -1.29
C GLY A 71 2.30 1.39 -0.36
N PHE A 72 1.87 0.16 -0.67
CA PHE A 72 2.28 -1.03 0.09
C PHE A 72 3.64 -1.56 -0.42
N GLY A 73 4.60 -1.75 0.50
CA GLY A 73 5.96 -2.21 0.16
C GLY A 73 6.08 -3.71 -0.12
N GLU A 74 7.29 -4.22 -0.14
CA GLU A 74 7.62 -5.61 -0.44
C GLU A 74 7.78 -6.42 0.85
N ASN A 75 6.67 -6.90 1.41
CA ASN A 75 6.65 -7.53 2.74
C ASN A 75 5.46 -8.46 2.95
N SER A 76 5.45 -9.18 4.07
CA SER A 76 4.38 -10.11 4.45
C SER A 76 2.99 -9.45 4.62
N LEU A 77 2.90 -8.15 4.94
CA LEU A 77 1.60 -7.45 4.95
C LEU A 77 1.04 -7.36 3.52
N THR A 78 1.87 -7.01 2.55
CA THR A 78 1.46 -6.96 1.14
C THR A 78 0.99 -8.31 0.64
N ILE A 79 1.66 -9.41 1.03
CA ILE A 79 1.20 -10.77 0.70
C ILE A 79 -0.14 -11.08 1.35
N LYS A 80 -0.34 -10.72 2.62
CA LYS A 80 -1.62 -10.89 3.32
C LYS A 80 -2.75 -10.11 2.62
N LEU A 81 -2.49 -8.87 2.22
CA LEU A 81 -3.46 -8.06 1.49
C LEU A 81 -3.75 -8.65 0.11
N PHE A 82 -2.70 -9.04 -0.60
CA PHE A 82 -2.77 -9.67 -1.91
C PHE A 82 -3.67 -10.92 -1.90
N ALA A 83 -3.52 -11.79 -0.91
CA ALA A 83 -4.32 -13.00 -0.76
C ALA A 83 -5.81 -12.71 -0.47
N ASN A 84 -6.13 -11.59 0.16
CA ASN A 84 -7.50 -11.23 0.55
C ASN A 84 -8.25 -10.35 -0.47
N LEU A 85 -7.54 -9.81 -1.47
CA LEU A 85 -8.13 -9.00 -2.53
C LEU A 85 -8.54 -9.86 -3.73
N HIS A 86 -9.67 -9.53 -4.35
CA HIS A 86 -10.20 -10.21 -5.52
C HIS A 86 -10.49 -9.22 -6.65
N GLY A 87 -10.20 -9.65 -7.86
CA GLY A 87 -10.28 -8.83 -9.06
C GLY A 87 -8.92 -8.57 -9.68
N THR A 88 -8.98 -8.03 -10.89
CA THR A 88 -7.85 -7.54 -11.66
C THR A 88 -7.34 -6.21 -11.09
N SER A 89 -6.12 -5.83 -11.48
CA SER A 89 -5.54 -4.53 -11.15
C SER A 89 -6.47 -3.36 -11.50
N ALA A 90 -7.11 -3.41 -12.67
CA ALA A 90 -8.02 -2.36 -13.14
C ALA A 90 -9.30 -2.25 -12.28
N GLU A 91 -9.92 -3.38 -11.95
CA GLU A 91 -11.12 -3.39 -11.10
C GLU A 91 -10.80 -2.88 -9.68
N LEU A 92 -9.66 -3.27 -9.12
CA LEU A 92 -9.23 -2.80 -7.81
C LEU A 92 -8.93 -1.29 -7.82
N GLN A 93 -8.28 -0.81 -8.88
CA GLN A 93 -8.02 0.61 -9.08
C GLN A 93 -9.32 1.41 -9.20
N GLU A 94 -10.29 0.94 -9.99
CA GLU A 94 -11.58 1.61 -10.15
C GLU A 94 -12.34 1.73 -8.82
N ARG A 95 -12.38 0.65 -8.03
CA ARG A 95 -13.01 0.65 -6.70
C ARG A 95 -12.31 1.59 -5.72
N PHE A 96 -10.98 1.63 -5.78
CA PHE A 96 -10.18 2.54 -4.95
C PHE A 96 -10.43 4.01 -5.35
N ASP A 97 -10.42 4.32 -6.65
CA ASP A 97 -10.64 5.67 -7.19
C ASP A 97 -12.07 6.16 -6.95
N CYS A 98 -13.06 5.26 -7.02
CA CYS A 98 -14.43 5.56 -6.62
C CYS A 98 -14.48 6.10 -5.18
N LEU A 99 -13.83 5.41 -4.24
CA LEU A 99 -13.82 5.81 -2.83
C LEU A 99 -13.07 7.12 -2.61
N LEU A 100 -11.97 7.36 -3.32
CA LEU A 100 -11.29 8.66 -3.30
C LEU A 100 -12.21 9.79 -3.79
N ARG A 101 -12.98 9.55 -4.86
CA ARG A 101 -13.93 10.53 -5.41
C ARG A 101 -15.05 10.90 -4.43
N THR A 102 -15.39 10.00 -3.51
CA THR A 102 -16.34 10.30 -2.43
C THR A 102 -15.79 11.24 -1.34
N GLY A 103 -14.50 11.59 -1.41
CA GLY A 103 -13.85 12.51 -0.46
C GLY A 103 -13.10 11.81 0.68
N ILE A 104 -13.00 10.48 0.66
CA ILE A 104 -12.17 9.74 1.64
C ILE A 104 -10.70 10.09 1.38
N LYS A 105 -10.01 10.56 2.42
CA LYS A 105 -8.59 10.87 2.34
C LYS A 105 -7.79 9.61 2.00
N TYR A 106 -6.82 9.73 1.12
CA TYR A 106 -5.95 8.64 0.68
C TYR A 106 -5.35 7.85 1.86
N SER A 107 -4.80 8.53 2.87
CA SER A 107 -4.23 7.87 4.05
C SER A 107 -5.26 7.07 4.86
N SER A 108 -6.49 7.58 4.99
CA SER A 108 -7.59 6.86 5.62
C SER A 108 -7.98 5.63 4.80
N LEU A 109 -8.03 5.75 3.47
CA LEU A 109 -8.36 4.64 2.58
C LEU A 109 -7.29 3.55 2.61
N CYS A 110 -6.01 3.90 2.54
CA CYS A 110 -4.91 2.92 2.70
C CYS A 110 -4.99 2.22 4.06
N ARG A 111 -5.29 2.95 5.14
CA ARG A 111 -5.52 2.35 6.46
C ARG A 111 -6.71 1.39 6.48
N MET A 112 -7.80 1.73 5.79
CA MET A 112 -8.94 0.82 5.64
C MET A 112 -8.53 -0.45 4.90
N VAL A 113 -7.72 -0.35 3.83
CA VAL A 113 -7.21 -1.52 3.09
C VAL A 113 -6.38 -2.41 4.01
N THR A 114 -5.53 -1.81 4.86
CA THR A 114 -4.75 -2.56 5.85
C THR A 114 -5.63 -3.31 6.85
N VAL A 115 -6.69 -2.67 7.36
CA VAL A 115 -7.55 -3.24 8.41
C VAL A 115 -8.55 -4.26 7.85
N SER A 116 -9.11 -4.00 6.66
CA SER A 116 -10.17 -4.82 6.07
C SER A 116 -10.11 -4.80 4.54
N PRO A 117 -9.15 -5.48 3.89
CA PRO A 117 -9.00 -5.44 2.43
C PRO A 117 -10.26 -5.89 1.68
N LYS A 118 -11.10 -6.73 2.31
CA LYS A 118 -12.31 -7.31 1.70
C LYS A 118 -13.36 -6.28 1.26
N PHE A 119 -13.34 -5.04 1.76
CA PHE A 119 -14.28 -4.04 1.24
C PHE A 119 -14.00 -3.72 -0.23
N LEU A 120 -12.75 -3.80 -0.71
CA LEU A 120 -12.41 -3.61 -2.12
C LEU A 120 -12.86 -4.79 -3.01
N ASN A 121 -13.45 -5.84 -2.44
CA ASN A 121 -14.03 -6.94 -3.21
C ASN A 121 -15.52 -6.71 -3.51
N GLN A 122 -16.08 -5.58 -3.05
CA GLN A 122 -17.48 -5.21 -3.29
C GLN A 122 -17.60 -4.39 -4.58
N ASP A 123 -18.78 -4.46 -5.19
CA ASP A 123 -19.09 -3.67 -6.38
C ASP A 123 -19.07 -2.18 -6.07
N VAL A 124 -18.67 -1.39 -7.08
CA VAL A 124 -18.56 0.07 -7.00
C VAL A 124 -19.87 0.71 -6.52
N GLU A 125 -21.01 0.23 -7.03
CA GLU A 125 -22.33 0.71 -6.64
C GLU A 125 -22.63 0.52 -5.15
N ILE A 126 -22.26 -0.63 -4.60
CA ILE A 126 -22.44 -0.95 -3.17
C ILE A 126 -21.55 -0.05 -2.31
N LEU A 127 -20.30 0.17 -2.74
CA LEU A 127 -19.37 1.05 -2.06
C LEU A 127 -19.89 2.49 -2.01
N GLU A 128 -20.37 3.01 -3.14
CA GLU A 128 -20.97 4.35 -3.20
C GLU A 128 -22.20 4.48 -2.30
N GLN A 129 -23.10 3.50 -2.33
CA GLN A 129 -24.30 3.50 -1.49
C GLN A 129 -23.95 3.54 0.01
N LYS A 130 -22.94 2.77 0.43
CA LYS A 130 -22.46 2.78 1.82
C LYS A 130 -21.90 4.13 2.23
N VAL A 131 -21.08 4.74 1.38
CA VAL A 131 -20.53 6.08 1.68
C VAL A 131 -21.66 7.12 1.72
N LYS A 132 -22.56 7.12 0.74
CA LYS A 132 -23.74 8.01 0.70
C LYS A 132 -24.61 7.86 1.96
N PHE A 133 -24.80 6.63 2.45
CA PHE A 133 -25.52 6.36 3.69
C PHE A 133 -24.82 6.94 4.92
N LEU A 134 -23.49 6.77 5.03
CA LEU A 134 -22.71 7.29 6.16
C LEU A 134 -22.62 8.81 6.18
N VAL A 135 -22.55 9.47 5.02
CA VAL A 135 -22.46 10.93 4.91
C VAL A 135 -23.80 11.64 5.15
N ARG A 136 -24.94 10.96 4.91
CA ARG A 136 -26.29 11.51 5.17
C ARG A 136 -26.72 11.44 6.64
N ARG A 137 -25.84 10.97 7.53
CA ARG A 137 -26.09 10.82 8.96
C ARG A 137 -25.35 11.88 9.75
#